data_AF-A0A957B8Y5-F1
#
_entry.id   AF-A0A957B8Y5-F1
#
_cell.length_a   1.000
_cell.length_b   1.000
_cell.length_c   1.000
_cell.angle_alpha   90.00
_cell.angle_beta   90.00
_cell.angle_gamma   90.00
#
_symmetry.space_group_name_H-M   'P 1'
#
loop_
_entity.id
_entity.type
_entity.pdbx_description
1 polymer ?
#
loop_
_entity_poly.entity_id
_entity_poly.type
_entity_poly.pdbx_seq_one_letter_code
_entity_poly.pdbx_strand_id
1 'polypeptide(L)'
;CDTTLQNLAMVVEFVYGYEYPEATSTGLDYCRAVQVGANFAAENPPASEVVEQSIDTRFVAESRNAFAYLDLAATQYMGPLPWGTQFRAWYRNYNNSTMMFISGDDFALYVDRRWTTLPEDVFMRLPSLEGVAPLTFCDATWCNGPQPTPTPTGSGPLLQIITDATPPATIAPEEVVSEGKTQVGWNNIRVNYVQQFPDRGVAQVTLEICVDTNQIGCEPVTRIFDNSTGFEVAPVGSSGAANIYELPYGYTQNLLIEGPTLFSIDIWLNDPTITGG
;
A
#
# COMPACT_ATOMS: atom_id res chain seq x y z
N CYS A 1 50.60 27.23 -13.13
CA CYS A 1 50.35 26.12 -12.19
C CYS A 1 50.73 24.84 -12.91
N ASP A 2 51.11 23.78 -12.19
CA ASP A 2 51.35 22.49 -12.85
C ASP A 2 50.04 21.86 -13.34
N THR A 3 50.17 20.83 -14.19
CA THR A 3 49.02 20.15 -14.83
C THR A 3 48.17 19.38 -13.83
N THR A 4 48.76 18.86 -12.76
CA THR A 4 48.04 18.14 -11.71
C THR A 4 47.09 19.07 -10.96
N LEU A 5 47.58 20.26 -10.60
CA LEU A 5 46.79 21.29 -9.94
C LEU A 5 45.68 21.84 -10.86
N GLN A 6 45.98 22.02 -12.16
CA GLN A 6 44.97 22.42 -13.14
C GLN A 6 43.84 21.40 -13.27
N ASN A 7 44.18 20.10 -13.30
CA ASN A 7 43.19 19.03 -13.37
C ASN A 7 42.35 18.95 -12.09
N LEU A 8 42.98 19.08 -10.92
CA LEU A 8 42.25 19.06 -9.66
C LEU A 8 41.27 20.23 -9.57
N ALA A 9 41.73 21.45 -9.86
CA ALA A 9 40.90 22.65 -9.83
C ALA A 9 39.69 22.54 -10.78
N MET A 10 39.90 22.02 -11.99
CA MET A 10 38.83 21.77 -12.96
C MET A 10 37.81 20.74 -12.48
N VAL A 11 38.26 19.66 -11.82
CA VAL A 11 37.36 18.64 -11.29
C VAL A 11 36.53 19.19 -10.13
N VAL A 12 37.13 19.91 -9.18
CA VAL A 12 36.38 20.46 -8.05
C VAL A 12 35.48 21.63 -8.45
N GLU A 13 35.85 22.40 -9.48
CA GLU A 13 34.99 23.41 -10.10
C GLU A 13 33.74 22.73 -10.70
N PHE A 14 33.94 21.67 -11.48
CA PHE A 14 32.85 20.95 -12.13
C PHE A 14 31.94 20.21 -11.13
N VAL A 15 32.52 19.57 -10.12
CA VAL A 15 31.78 18.67 -9.20
C VAL A 15 31.19 19.43 -8.01
N TYR A 16 31.90 20.42 -7.48
CA TYR A 16 31.55 21.11 -6.23
C TYR A 16 31.28 22.60 -6.39
N GLY A 17 31.28 23.13 -7.63
CA GLY A 17 31.09 24.56 -7.86
C GLY A 17 32.20 25.41 -7.26
N TYR A 18 33.42 24.86 -7.14
CA TYR A 18 34.57 25.62 -6.65
C TYR A 18 34.85 26.85 -7.53
N GLU A 19 34.83 28.03 -6.93
CA GLU A 19 35.20 29.28 -7.59
C GLU A 19 36.70 29.54 -7.42
N TYR A 20 37.36 29.93 -8.51
CA TYR A 20 38.75 30.36 -8.43
C TYR A 20 38.88 31.62 -7.58
N PRO A 21 39.94 31.76 -6.77
CA PRO A 21 40.14 32.94 -5.96
C PRO A 21 40.26 34.17 -6.86
N GLU A 22 39.41 35.17 -6.61
CA GLU A 22 39.61 36.51 -7.16
C GLU A 22 40.88 37.11 -6.53
N ALA A 23 41.99 36.99 -7.24
CA ALA A 23 43.29 37.41 -6.75
C ALA A 23 43.89 38.51 -7.63
N THR A 24 44.42 39.56 -7.00
CA THR A 24 45.29 40.55 -7.65
C THR A 24 46.73 40.05 -7.84
N SER A 25 47.04 38.85 -7.33
CA SER A 25 48.36 38.22 -7.42
C SER A 25 48.47 37.35 -8.69
N THR A 26 49.68 37.29 -9.26
CA THR A 26 49.98 36.53 -10.48
C THR A 26 51.12 35.55 -10.25
N GLY A 27 51.22 34.49 -11.06
CA GLY A 27 52.36 33.57 -11.01
C GLY A 27 52.26 32.53 -9.88
N LEU A 28 53.34 32.33 -9.13
CA LEU A 28 53.43 31.26 -8.12
C LEU A 28 52.46 31.45 -6.95
N ASP A 29 52.25 32.69 -6.52
CA ASP A 29 51.36 32.99 -5.39
C ASP A 29 49.90 32.71 -5.74
N TYR A 30 49.50 32.98 -6.98
CA TYR A 30 48.19 32.57 -7.51
C TYR A 30 48.03 31.05 -7.47
N CYS A 31 49.03 30.31 -7.95
CA CYS A 31 48.96 28.85 -7.95
C CYS A 31 48.89 28.25 -6.55
N ARG A 32 49.57 28.85 -5.57
CA ARG A 32 49.47 28.42 -4.18
C ARG A 32 48.06 28.65 -3.63
N ALA A 33 47.43 29.78 -3.96
CA ALA A 33 46.05 30.07 -3.57
C ALA A 33 45.06 29.06 -4.17
N VAL A 34 45.20 28.77 -5.48
CA VAL A 34 44.39 27.75 -6.16
C VAL A 34 44.62 26.36 -5.55
N GLN A 35 45.86 26.01 -5.20
CA GLN A 35 46.17 24.72 -4.57
C GLN A 35 45.50 24.53 -3.23
N VAL A 36 45.56 25.54 -2.36
CA VAL A 36 44.91 25.48 -1.05
C VAL A 36 43.39 25.41 -1.20
N GLY A 37 42.81 26.25 -2.07
CA GLY A 37 41.37 26.27 -2.31
C GLY A 37 40.84 24.95 -2.91
N ALA A 38 41.50 24.45 -3.96
CA ALA A 38 41.08 23.22 -4.62
C ALA A 38 41.25 21.97 -3.73
N ASN A 39 42.34 21.88 -2.95
CA ASN A 39 42.49 20.81 -1.96
C ASN A 39 41.44 20.91 -0.86
N PHE A 40 41.18 22.12 -0.35
CA PHE A 40 40.16 22.31 0.68
C PHE A 40 38.78 21.90 0.18
N ALA A 41 38.40 22.27 -1.05
CA ALA A 41 37.15 21.86 -1.68
C ALA A 41 37.07 20.35 -1.94
N ALA A 42 38.20 19.70 -2.27
CA ALA A 42 38.26 18.25 -2.45
C ALA A 42 38.14 17.47 -1.14
N GLU A 43 38.81 17.95 -0.08
CA GLU A 43 38.84 17.30 1.24
C GLU A 43 37.60 17.63 2.09
N ASN A 44 37.00 18.80 1.87
CA ASN A 44 35.82 19.29 2.55
C ASN A 44 34.80 19.75 1.51
N PRO A 45 34.21 18.83 0.74
CA PRO A 45 33.21 19.19 -0.25
C PRO A 45 32.07 19.96 0.44
N PRO A 46 31.62 21.10 -0.11
CA PRO A 46 30.48 21.82 0.44
C PRO A 46 29.32 20.84 0.56
N ALA A 47 28.63 20.86 1.71
CA ALA A 47 27.42 20.08 1.86
C ALA A 47 26.49 20.48 0.72
N SER A 48 26.00 19.51 -0.05
CA SER A 48 25.11 19.78 -1.17
C SER A 48 23.87 20.52 -0.67
N GLU A 49 23.84 21.85 -0.75
CA GLU A 49 22.67 22.70 -0.47
C GLU A 49 21.65 22.65 -1.60
N VAL A 50 21.67 21.56 -2.35
CA VAL A 50 20.75 21.26 -3.43
C VAL A 50 20.11 19.92 -3.08
N VAL A 51 19.05 19.98 -2.27
CA VAL A 51 17.94 19.03 -2.40
C VAL A 51 17.20 19.39 -3.69
N GLU A 52 17.89 19.35 -4.84
CA GLU A 52 17.22 18.97 -6.06
C GLU A 52 17.05 17.47 -5.91
N GLN A 53 15.82 17.09 -5.61
CA GLN A 53 15.34 15.78 -5.99
C GLN A 53 15.50 15.68 -7.53
N SER A 54 16.72 15.40 -8.00
CA SER A 54 16.85 14.68 -9.25
C SER A 54 16.12 13.38 -8.97
N ILE A 55 14.88 13.28 -9.42
CA ILE A 55 14.15 12.02 -9.38
C ILE A 55 15.05 11.08 -10.16
N ASP A 56 15.77 10.22 -9.45
CA ASP A 56 16.65 9.23 -10.05
C ASP A 56 15.74 8.22 -10.74
N THR A 57 15.38 8.54 -11.99
CA THR A 57 14.46 7.77 -12.81
C THR A 57 15.02 6.40 -13.17
N ARG A 58 16.31 6.14 -12.91
CA ARG A 58 16.98 4.87 -13.23
C ARG A 58 16.38 3.68 -12.46
N PHE A 59 15.76 3.93 -11.31
CA PHE A 59 15.14 2.90 -10.47
C PHE A 59 13.62 3.07 -10.35
N VAL A 60 13.03 3.85 -11.25
CA VAL A 60 11.58 4.03 -11.32
C VAL A 60 10.99 2.97 -12.26
N ALA A 61 9.92 2.34 -11.81
CA ALA A 61 9.18 1.35 -12.57
C ALA A 61 7.69 1.41 -12.22
N GLU A 62 6.91 0.58 -12.88
CA GLU A 62 5.47 0.46 -12.71
C GLU A 62 5.11 -0.95 -12.25
N SER A 63 4.08 -1.04 -11.42
CA SER A 63 3.52 -2.33 -11.01
C SER A 63 2.75 -3.03 -12.13
N ARG A 64 2.82 -4.36 -12.14
CA ARG A 64 2.00 -5.27 -12.95
C ARG A 64 1.12 -6.14 -12.05
N ASN A 65 0.42 -5.50 -11.11
CA ASN A 65 -0.30 -6.12 -10.00
C ASN A 65 0.60 -6.91 -9.03
N ALA A 66 1.67 -6.28 -8.56
CA ALA A 66 2.58 -6.94 -7.63
C ALA A 66 1.94 -7.13 -6.25
N PHE A 67 2.15 -8.30 -5.64
CA PHE A 67 1.80 -8.52 -4.23
C PHE A 67 2.70 -7.66 -3.32
N ALA A 68 2.09 -6.86 -2.46
CA ALA A 68 2.77 -5.93 -1.57
C ALA A 68 2.83 -6.45 -0.13
N TYR A 69 3.99 -6.32 0.53
CA TYR A 69 4.24 -6.82 1.88
C TYR A 69 4.98 -5.81 2.76
N LEU A 70 4.69 -5.77 4.06
CA LEU A 70 5.44 -4.93 5.01
C LEU A 70 6.80 -5.52 5.41
N ASP A 71 7.05 -6.80 5.09
CA ASP A 71 8.27 -7.51 5.45
C ASP A 71 8.85 -8.33 4.27
N LEU A 72 10.15 -8.59 4.35
CA LEU A 72 10.91 -9.39 3.37
C LEU A 72 10.51 -10.86 3.32
N ALA A 73 9.97 -11.39 4.40
CA ALA A 73 9.53 -12.78 4.52
C ALA A 73 8.13 -13.00 3.92
N ALA A 74 7.50 -11.95 3.38
CA ALA A 74 6.17 -11.96 2.81
C ALA A 74 5.10 -12.47 3.79
N THR A 75 5.18 -12.06 5.07
CA THR A 75 4.23 -12.51 6.11
C THR A 75 3.07 -11.55 6.35
N GLN A 76 3.27 -10.26 6.09
CA GLN A 76 2.29 -9.20 6.28
C GLN A 76 1.87 -8.64 4.91
N TYR A 77 0.89 -9.29 4.29
CA TYR A 77 0.37 -8.89 2.98
C TYR A 77 -0.51 -7.64 3.12
N MET A 78 -0.31 -6.64 2.24
CA MET A 78 -1.04 -5.36 2.28
C MET A 78 -2.05 -5.19 1.14
N GLY A 79 -2.15 -6.15 0.24
CA GLY A 79 -2.96 -6.02 -0.98
C GLY A 79 -2.11 -6.02 -2.26
N PRO A 80 -2.77 -6.06 -3.42
CA PRO A 80 -2.09 -5.95 -4.70
C PRO A 80 -1.77 -4.48 -4.99
N LEU A 81 -0.51 -4.18 -5.31
CA LEU A 81 -0.07 -2.88 -5.81
C LEU A 81 -0.66 -2.68 -7.23
N PRO A 82 -1.59 -1.74 -7.46
CA PRO A 82 -2.36 -1.68 -8.70
C PRO A 82 -1.50 -1.52 -9.96
N TRP A 83 -1.98 -2.05 -11.08
CA TRP A 83 -1.32 -1.89 -12.40
C TRP A 83 -1.00 -0.42 -12.72
N GLY A 84 0.18 -0.19 -13.29
CA GLY A 84 0.62 1.15 -13.69
C GLY A 84 1.01 2.06 -12.53
N THR A 85 0.84 1.62 -11.27
CA THR A 85 1.30 2.40 -10.11
C THR A 85 2.81 2.56 -10.19
N GLN A 86 3.25 3.81 -10.32
CA GLN A 86 4.65 4.14 -10.38
C GLN A 86 5.27 4.04 -8.99
N PHE A 87 6.46 3.48 -8.93
CA PHE A 87 7.24 3.39 -7.71
C PHE A 87 8.73 3.56 -8.01
N ARG A 88 9.49 3.89 -6.97
CA ARG A 88 10.95 3.84 -6.98
C ARG A 88 11.44 2.63 -6.20
N ALA A 89 12.30 1.83 -6.80
CA ALA A 89 13.02 0.76 -6.11
C ALA A 89 14.28 1.31 -5.43
N TRP A 90 14.53 0.88 -4.21
CA TRP A 90 15.67 1.35 -3.41
C TRP A 90 16.65 0.24 -3.09
N TYR A 91 16.14 -0.92 -2.70
CA TYR A 91 16.98 -2.02 -2.24
C TYR A 91 16.46 -3.34 -2.78
N ARG A 92 17.37 -4.29 -2.97
CA ARG A 92 17.03 -5.67 -3.33
C ARG A 92 17.39 -6.63 -2.21
N ASN A 93 16.68 -7.75 -2.18
CA ASN A 93 17.12 -8.91 -1.42
C ASN A 93 18.28 -9.62 -2.13
N TYR A 94 19.18 -10.20 -1.35
CA TYR A 94 20.25 -11.10 -1.82
C TYR A 94 19.86 -12.54 -1.42
N ASN A 95 20.46 -13.57 -2.05
CA ASN A 95 20.17 -15.01 -1.86
C ASN A 95 18.89 -15.55 -2.55
N ASN A 96 18.83 -15.50 -3.88
CA ASN A 96 17.80 -16.14 -4.73
C ASN A 96 16.35 -15.63 -4.56
N SER A 97 16.14 -14.52 -3.86
CA SER A 97 14.84 -13.83 -3.81
C SER A 97 14.83 -12.66 -4.80
N THR A 98 13.71 -12.47 -5.49
CA THR A 98 13.46 -11.32 -6.37
C THR A 98 12.70 -10.19 -5.66
N MET A 99 12.60 -10.26 -4.33
CA MET A 99 11.98 -9.22 -3.52
C MET A 99 12.83 -7.95 -3.50
N MET A 100 12.17 -6.80 -3.54
CA MET A 100 12.76 -5.48 -3.46
C MET A 100 11.93 -4.55 -2.60
N PHE A 101 12.59 -3.62 -1.93
CA PHE A 101 11.95 -2.51 -1.24
C PHE A 101 11.70 -1.37 -2.21
N ILE A 102 10.47 -0.88 -2.23
CA ILE A 102 9.99 0.17 -3.11
C ILE A 102 9.28 1.26 -2.31
N SER A 103 9.19 2.47 -2.86
CA SER A 103 8.31 3.52 -2.35
C SER A 103 7.56 4.22 -3.49
N GLY A 104 6.38 4.73 -3.20
CA GLY A 104 5.59 5.57 -4.11
C GLY A 104 4.67 6.49 -3.30
N ASP A 105 3.58 6.93 -3.93
CA ASP A 105 2.61 7.82 -3.27
C ASP A 105 1.89 7.07 -2.14
N ASP A 106 2.14 7.50 -0.91
CA ASP A 106 1.57 6.96 0.34
C ASP A 106 1.88 5.48 0.62
N PHE A 107 3.02 4.97 0.14
CA PHE A 107 3.50 3.64 0.53
C PHE A 107 5.02 3.48 0.48
N ALA A 108 5.55 2.61 1.34
CA ALA A 108 6.90 2.08 1.26
C ALA A 108 6.94 0.63 1.76
N LEU A 109 7.24 -0.33 0.90
CA LEU A 109 6.98 -1.75 1.16
C LEU A 109 7.76 -2.66 0.22
N TYR A 110 7.59 -3.97 0.38
CA TYR A 110 8.28 -4.99 -0.41
C TYR A 110 7.38 -5.57 -1.51
N VAL A 111 7.92 -5.69 -2.71
CA VAL A 111 7.29 -6.38 -3.84
C VAL A 111 8.28 -7.29 -4.56
N ASP A 112 7.78 -8.27 -5.29
CA ASP A 112 8.60 -9.11 -6.16
C ASP A 112 8.78 -8.44 -7.54
N ARG A 113 10.04 -8.25 -7.96
CA ARG A 113 10.43 -7.67 -9.25
C ARG A 113 9.69 -8.29 -10.43
N ARG A 114 9.39 -9.59 -10.40
CA ARG A 114 8.74 -10.31 -11.51
C ARG A 114 7.37 -9.75 -11.90
N TRP A 115 6.71 -9.06 -10.97
CA TRP A 115 5.40 -8.44 -11.17
C TRP A 115 5.50 -6.93 -11.40
N THR A 116 6.60 -6.47 -12.01
CA THR A 116 6.84 -5.06 -12.27
C THR A 116 7.45 -4.87 -13.66
N THR A 117 7.55 -3.62 -14.11
CA THR A 117 8.28 -3.26 -15.33
C THR A 117 9.80 -3.12 -15.09
N LEU A 118 10.29 -3.29 -13.86
CA LEU A 118 11.70 -3.13 -13.53
C LEU A 118 12.57 -4.24 -14.18
N PRO A 119 13.50 -3.88 -15.08
CA PRO A 119 14.39 -4.84 -15.73
C PRO A 119 15.28 -5.56 -14.71
N GLU A 120 15.64 -6.81 -15.01
CA GLU A 120 16.48 -7.62 -14.13
C GLU A 120 17.88 -7.03 -13.93
N ASP A 121 18.49 -6.48 -14.98
CA ASP A 121 19.81 -5.84 -14.91
C ASP A 121 19.79 -4.58 -14.04
N VAL A 122 18.68 -3.83 -14.04
CA VAL A 122 18.46 -2.69 -13.15
C VAL A 122 18.26 -3.16 -11.72
N PHE A 123 17.45 -4.20 -11.50
CA PHE A 123 17.27 -4.80 -10.18
C PHE A 123 18.59 -5.28 -9.59
N MET A 124 19.45 -5.94 -10.37
CA MET A 124 20.75 -6.45 -9.88
C MET A 124 21.73 -5.33 -9.48
N ARG A 125 21.49 -4.10 -9.94
CA ARG A 125 22.27 -2.90 -9.56
C ARG A 125 21.76 -2.23 -8.31
N LEU A 126 20.57 -2.59 -7.80
CA LEU A 126 20.07 -2.05 -6.53
C LEU A 126 21.00 -2.47 -5.37
N PRO A 127 21.24 -1.57 -4.40
CA PRO A 127 21.92 -1.91 -3.15
C PRO A 127 21.23 -3.05 -2.40
N SER A 128 22.01 -3.78 -1.59
CA SER A 128 21.48 -4.83 -0.70
C SER A 128 20.71 -4.23 0.48
N LEU A 129 19.74 -4.99 1.01
CA LEU A 129 19.09 -4.73 2.31
C LEU A 129 19.97 -5.11 3.51
N GLU A 130 21.16 -5.67 3.29
CA GLU A 130 22.08 -6.04 4.37
C GLU A 130 22.53 -4.82 5.18
N GLY A 131 22.25 -4.82 6.47
CA GLY A 131 22.58 -3.72 7.39
C GLY A 131 21.64 -2.50 7.29
N VAL A 132 20.57 -2.58 6.49
CA VAL A 132 19.58 -1.50 6.33
C VAL A 132 18.20 -2.02 6.74
N ALA A 133 17.50 -1.27 7.59
CA ALA A 133 16.11 -1.55 7.98
C ALA A 133 15.21 -0.39 7.53
N PRO A 134 14.69 -0.42 6.29
CA PRO A 134 13.81 0.63 5.79
C PRO A 134 12.50 0.66 6.60
N LEU A 135 11.97 1.87 6.82
CA LEU A 135 10.64 2.04 7.40
C LEU A 135 9.60 1.59 6.37
N THR A 136 8.73 0.65 6.76
CA THR A 136 7.66 0.13 5.90
C THR A 136 6.30 0.65 6.37
N PHE A 137 5.45 1.03 5.41
CA PHE A 137 4.07 1.49 5.64
C PHE A 137 3.25 1.38 4.34
N CYS A 138 1.93 1.39 4.46
CA CYS A 138 1.00 1.36 3.34
C CYS A 138 -0.26 2.12 3.75
N ASP A 139 -0.31 3.40 3.39
CA ASP A 139 -1.44 4.30 3.67
C ASP A 139 -2.22 4.65 2.38
N ALA A 140 -1.75 4.16 1.23
CA ALA A 140 -2.41 4.30 -0.05
C ALA A 140 -3.79 3.64 -0.05
N THR A 141 -4.71 4.16 -0.86
CA THR A 141 -6.13 3.75 -0.86
C THR A 141 -6.39 2.30 -1.26
N TRP A 142 -5.40 1.61 -1.84
CA TRP A 142 -5.47 0.20 -2.24
C TRP A 142 -4.96 -0.75 -1.14
N CYS A 143 -4.39 -0.21 -0.05
CA CYS A 143 -3.88 -0.99 1.06
C CYS A 143 -5.06 -1.59 1.86
N ASN A 144 -5.08 -2.92 2.00
CA ASN A 144 -6.14 -3.67 2.69
C ASN A 144 -5.81 -3.96 4.17
N GLY A 145 -4.67 -3.45 4.67
CA GLY A 145 -4.14 -3.79 5.99
C GLY A 145 -3.40 -5.15 6.01
N PRO A 146 -2.64 -5.45 7.07
CA PRO A 146 -1.85 -6.68 7.16
C PRO A 146 -2.76 -7.91 7.27
N GLN A 147 -2.70 -8.77 6.25
CA GLN A 147 -3.44 -10.02 6.16
C GLN A 147 -2.50 -11.20 5.85
N PRO A 148 -2.92 -12.46 6.07
CA PRO A 148 -2.17 -13.62 5.57
C PRO A 148 -2.08 -13.59 4.04
N THR A 149 -0.92 -13.94 3.50
CA THR A 149 -0.73 -14.07 2.05
C THR A 149 -1.76 -15.04 1.46
N PRO A 150 -2.50 -14.68 0.39
CA PRO A 150 -3.48 -15.56 -0.22
C PRO A 150 -2.80 -16.88 -0.61
N THR A 151 -3.21 -17.99 0.00
CA THR A 151 -2.67 -19.31 -0.34
C THR A 151 -2.99 -19.58 -1.80
N PRO A 152 -2.01 -19.84 -2.69
CA PRO A 152 -2.30 -20.10 -4.09
C PRO A 152 -3.08 -21.41 -4.21
N THR A 153 -4.40 -21.33 -4.40
CA THR A 153 -5.18 -22.47 -4.91
C THR A 153 -4.82 -22.67 -6.38
N GLY A 154 -3.67 -23.30 -6.62
CA GLY A 154 -3.34 -24.03 -7.86
C GLY A 154 -3.50 -23.33 -9.21
N SER A 155 -3.52 -22.00 -9.26
CA SER A 155 -3.88 -21.24 -10.46
C SER A 155 -2.76 -20.27 -10.80
N GLY A 156 -2.09 -20.47 -11.93
CA GLY A 156 -0.93 -19.69 -12.35
C GLY A 156 -1.22 -18.20 -12.65
N PRO A 157 -0.17 -17.42 -13.00
CA PRO A 157 -0.22 -15.96 -13.24
C PRO A 157 -1.28 -15.47 -14.22
N LEU A 158 -1.68 -16.31 -15.18
CA LEU A 158 -2.68 -15.94 -16.18
C LEU A 158 -4.11 -15.92 -15.61
N LEU A 159 -4.39 -16.78 -14.62
CA LEU A 159 -5.68 -16.77 -13.92
C LEU A 159 -5.79 -15.54 -13.02
N GLN A 160 -4.67 -15.09 -12.43
CA GLN A 160 -4.60 -13.81 -11.71
C GLN A 160 -4.95 -12.61 -12.60
N ILE A 161 -4.41 -12.54 -13.83
CA ILE A 161 -4.77 -11.47 -14.78
C ILE A 161 -6.26 -11.53 -15.18
N ILE A 162 -6.85 -12.72 -15.29
CA ILE A 162 -8.28 -12.88 -15.60
C ILE A 162 -9.15 -12.48 -14.40
N THR A 163 -8.73 -12.79 -13.16
CA THR A 163 -9.42 -12.35 -11.94
C THR A 163 -9.22 -10.86 -11.65
N ASP A 164 -8.10 -10.25 -12.02
CA ASP A 164 -7.81 -8.82 -11.79
C ASP A 164 -8.39 -7.89 -12.87
N ALA A 165 -8.57 -8.39 -14.10
CA ALA A 165 -9.22 -7.63 -15.17
C ALA A 165 -10.75 -7.68 -15.10
N THR A 166 -11.30 -8.49 -14.21
CA THR A 166 -12.72 -8.47 -13.88
C THR A 166 -12.82 -7.68 -12.58
N PRO A 167 -13.44 -6.48 -12.55
CA PRO A 167 -13.75 -5.86 -11.26
C PRO A 167 -14.44 -6.91 -10.39
N PRO A 168 -14.19 -6.93 -9.06
CA PRO A 168 -14.86 -7.86 -8.16
C PRO A 168 -16.34 -7.89 -8.54
N ALA A 169 -16.89 -9.09 -8.71
CA ALA A 169 -18.30 -9.23 -9.06
C ALA A 169 -19.06 -8.34 -8.10
N THR A 170 -19.70 -7.29 -8.60
CA THR A 170 -20.44 -6.36 -7.76
C THR A 170 -21.89 -6.61 -8.09
N ILE A 171 -22.69 -6.78 -7.05
CA ILE A 171 -24.13 -6.88 -7.21
C ILE A 171 -24.65 -5.46 -7.06
N ALA A 172 -25.13 -4.91 -8.17
CA ALA A 172 -25.75 -3.59 -8.16
C ALA A 172 -27.07 -3.67 -7.38
N PRO A 173 -27.41 -2.68 -6.53
CA PRO A 173 -28.67 -2.69 -5.77
C PRO A 173 -29.90 -2.88 -6.67
N GLU A 174 -29.86 -2.36 -7.90
CA GLU A 174 -30.91 -2.47 -8.90
C GLU A 174 -31.18 -3.93 -9.32
N GLU A 175 -30.16 -4.79 -9.32
CA GLU A 175 -30.31 -6.22 -9.62
C GLU A 175 -31.13 -6.90 -8.53
N VAL A 176 -30.86 -6.58 -7.26
CA VAL A 176 -31.56 -7.16 -6.10
C VAL A 176 -33.00 -6.64 -6.00
N VAL A 177 -33.23 -5.38 -6.35
CA VAL A 177 -34.59 -4.84 -6.51
C VAL A 177 -35.34 -5.59 -7.61
N SER A 178 -34.66 -5.94 -8.71
CA SER A 178 -35.27 -6.70 -9.81
C SER A 178 -35.65 -8.14 -9.43
N GLU A 179 -35.03 -8.70 -8.39
CA GLU A 179 -35.40 -9.97 -7.75
C GLU A 179 -36.62 -9.85 -6.82
N GLY A 180 -37.18 -8.65 -6.67
CA GLY A 180 -38.39 -8.39 -5.90
C GLY A 180 -38.15 -8.05 -4.42
N LYS A 181 -36.90 -7.73 -4.04
CA LYS A 181 -36.57 -7.29 -2.68
C LYS A 181 -36.68 -5.77 -2.52
N THR A 182 -37.01 -5.32 -1.32
CA THR A 182 -37.10 -3.90 -1.00
C THR A 182 -35.83 -3.43 -0.30
N GLN A 183 -35.20 -2.37 -0.82
CA GLN A 183 -34.04 -1.76 -0.19
C GLN A 183 -34.45 -0.99 1.07
N VAL A 184 -33.72 -1.18 2.16
CA VAL A 184 -33.78 -0.38 3.39
C VAL A 184 -32.40 0.17 3.73
N GLY A 185 -32.31 1.10 4.69
CA GLY A 185 -31.03 1.65 5.16
C GLY A 185 -30.47 0.92 6.37
N TRP A 186 -29.23 1.24 6.75
CA TRP A 186 -28.54 0.65 7.91
C TRP A 186 -29.33 0.70 9.22
N ASN A 187 -30.18 1.71 9.42
CA ASN A 187 -30.99 1.91 10.62
C ASN A 187 -32.15 0.90 10.73
N ASN A 188 -32.44 0.16 9.66
CA ASN A 188 -33.36 -0.97 9.64
C ASN A 188 -32.66 -2.31 9.94
N ILE A 189 -31.32 -2.33 10.05
CA ILE A 189 -30.60 -3.54 10.43
C ILE A 189 -30.56 -3.63 11.96
N ARG A 190 -31.07 -4.75 12.47
CA ARG A 190 -30.92 -5.11 13.87
C ARG A 190 -29.66 -5.94 14.05
N VAL A 191 -28.73 -5.40 14.81
CA VAL A 191 -27.45 -6.03 15.13
C VAL A 191 -27.52 -6.65 16.52
N ASN A 192 -27.34 -7.96 16.62
CA ASN A 192 -27.22 -8.68 17.88
C ASN A 192 -25.77 -9.14 18.08
N TYR A 193 -25.08 -8.57 19.07
CA TYR A 193 -23.69 -8.90 19.35
C TYR A 193 -23.58 -10.25 20.07
N VAL A 194 -22.80 -11.16 19.49
CA VAL A 194 -22.45 -12.45 20.08
C VAL A 194 -21.14 -12.33 20.84
N GLN A 195 -20.11 -11.80 20.18
CA GLN A 195 -18.79 -11.58 20.76
C GLN A 195 -18.15 -10.33 20.16
N GLN A 196 -17.40 -9.58 20.98
CA GLN A 196 -16.72 -8.35 20.57
C GLN A 196 -15.21 -8.55 20.64
N PHE A 197 -14.47 -8.09 19.64
CA PHE A 197 -13.01 -8.12 19.59
C PHE A 197 -12.44 -6.71 19.33
N PRO A 198 -12.47 -5.80 20.32
CA PRO A 198 -11.99 -4.43 20.18
C PRO A 198 -10.55 -4.36 19.66
N ASP A 199 -9.66 -5.22 20.16
CA ASP A 199 -8.24 -5.26 19.76
C ASP A 199 -8.03 -5.62 18.28
N ARG A 200 -9.03 -6.25 17.64
CA ARG A 200 -9.02 -6.62 16.22
C ARG A 200 -9.90 -5.71 15.36
N GLY A 201 -10.62 -4.76 15.96
CA GLY A 201 -11.54 -3.87 15.25
C GLY A 201 -12.79 -4.55 14.67
N VAL A 202 -13.18 -5.73 15.18
CA VAL A 202 -14.30 -6.53 14.65
C VAL A 202 -15.23 -7.05 15.74
N ALA A 203 -16.46 -7.40 15.36
CA ALA A 203 -17.42 -8.11 16.19
C ALA A 203 -18.08 -9.28 15.46
N GLN A 204 -18.42 -10.32 16.22
CA GLN A 204 -19.28 -11.40 15.78
C GLN A 204 -20.73 -11.06 16.11
N VAL A 205 -21.57 -11.04 15.08
CA VAL A 205 -22.96 -10.57 15.17
C VAL A 205 -23.90 -11.53 14.46
N THR A 206 -25.14 -11.62 14.96
CA THR A 206 -26.27 -12.09 14.15
C THR A 206 -27.09 -10.88 13.69
N LEU A 207 -27.64 -10.96 12.49
CA LEU A 207 -28.30 -9.84 11.83
C LEU A 207 -29.73 -10.18 11.43
N GLU A 208 -30.62 -9.21 11.58
CA GLU A 208 -31.98 -9.22 11.05
C GLU A 208 -32.25 -7.91 10.31
N ILE A 209 -33.07 -7.95 9.26
CA ILE A 209 -33.49 -6.76 8.49
C ILE A 209 -34.95 -6.48 8.80
N CYS A 210 -35.26 -5.27 9.23
CA CYS A 210 -36.59 -4.87 9.67
C CYS A 210 -37.29 -3.97 8.65
N VAL A 211 -38.61 -4.08 8.53
CA VAL A 211 -39.40 -3.25 7.62
C VAL A 211 -39.36 -1.78 8.02
N ASP A 212 -39.23 -1.49 9.31
CA ASP A 212 -39.12 -0.14 9.86
C ASP A 212 -38.00 0.00 10.90
N THR A 213 -37.69 1.25 11.23
CA THR A 213 -36.63 1.64 12.18
C THR A 213 -37.01 1.41 13.64
N ASN A 214 -38.26 1.05 13.95
CA ASN A 214 -38.65 0.62 15.29
C ASN A 214 -38.25 -0.85 15.54
N GLN A 215 -37.64 -1.51 14.55
CA GLN A 215 -37.15 -2.89 14.61
C GLN A 215 -38.27 -3.90 14.90
N ILE A 216 -39.43 -3.68 14.28
CA ILE A 216 -40.57 -4.59 14.33
C ILE A 216 -40.67 -5.34 13.00
N GLY A 217 -41.06 -6.62 13.04
CA GLY A 217 -41.28 -7.43 11.85
C GLY A 217 -39.99 -7.67 11.06
N CYS A 218 -38.92 -8.08 11.75
CA CYS A 218 -37.64 -8.35 11.13
C CYS A 218 -37.56 -9.75 10.54
N GLU A 219 -36.81 -9.89 9.46
CA GLU A 219 -36.48 -11.16 8.83
C GLU A 219 -34.98 -11.46 8.99
N PRO A 220 -34.59 -12.74 9.08
CA PRO A 220 -33.19 -13.09 9.27
C PRO A 220 -32.37 -12.73 8.03
N VAL A 221 -31.15 -12.25 8.24
CA VAL A 221 -30.18 -12.14 7.16
C VAL A 221 -29.80 -13.54 6.69
N THR A 222 -29.99 -13.78 5.40
CA THR A 222 -29.69 -15.05 4.74
C THR A 222 -28.34 -15.03 4.04
N ARG A 223 -27.89 -13.84 3.61
CA ARG A 223 -26.69 -13.67 2.78
C ARG A 223 -26.09 -12.28 2.99
N ILE A 224 -24.77 -12.20 2.97
CA ILE A 224 -24.03 -10.94 2.93
C ILE A 224 -23.00 -11.06 1.82
N PHE A 225 -23.01 -10.11 0.89
CA PHE A 225 -22.06 -10.01 -0.19
C PHE A 225 -21.27 -8.71 -0.06
N ASP A 226 -19.95 -8.80 -0.10
CA ASP A 226 -19.07 -7.64 -0.01
C ASP A 226 -18.66 -7.19 -1.41
N ASN A 227 -19.23 -6.06 -1.84
CA ASN A 227 -18.96 -5.46 -3.15
C ASN A 227 -17.54 -4.90 -3.26
N SER A 228 -16.82 -4.68 -2.15
CA SER A 228 -15.42 -4.24 -2.20
C SER A 228 -14.47 -5.38 -2.54
N THR A 229 -14.80 -6.61 -2.12
CA THR A 229 -13.98 -7.80 -2.33
C THR A 229 -14.53 -8.72 -3.42
N GLY A 230 -15.81 -8.60 -3.76
CA GLY A 230 -16.51 -9.44 -4.74
C GLY A 230 -16.84 -10.84 -4.23
N PHE A 231 -16.85 -11.02 -2.91
CA PHE A 231 -17.08 -12.32 -2.27
C PHE A 231 -18.22 -12.25 -1.26
N GLU A 232 -18.86 -13.40 -1.04
CA GLU A 232 -19.78 -13.56 0.07
C GLU A 232 -19.02 -13.57 1.40
N VAL A 233 -19.55 -12.84 2.38
CA VAL A 233 -19.07 -12.92 3.76
C VAL A 233 -19.57 -14.23 4.34
N ALA A 234 -18.67 -15.19 4.46
CA ALA A 234 -19.00 -16.50 5.03
C ALA A 234 -19.36 -16.38 6.52
N PRO A 235 -20.41 -17.07 6.99
CA PRO A 235 -20.71 -17.12 8.41
C PRO A 235 -19.60 -17.88 9.16
N VAL A 236 -19.16 -17.33 10.29
CA VAL A 236 -18.18 -17.96 11.19
C VAL A 236 -18.81 -19.02 12.10
N GLY A 237 -20.14 -19.07 12.13
CA GLY A 237 -20.91 -20.04 12.89
C GLY A 237 -22.41 -19.75 12.79
N SER A 238 -23.19 -20.37 13.66
CA SER A 238 -24.62 -20.11 13.81
C SER A 238 -25.02 -20.06 15.28
N SER A 239 -26.03 -19.23 15.57
CA SER A 239 -26.66 -19.13 16.88
C SER A 239 -28.15 -19.42 16.69
N GLY A 240 -28.56 -20.64 17.04
CA GLY A 240 -29.90 -21.11 16.72
C GLY A 240 -30.13 -21.19 15.21
N ALA A 241 -31.12 -20.46 14.71
CA ALA A 241 -31.45 -20.38 13.28
C ALA A 241 -30.74 -19.23 12.54
N ALA A 242 -30.01 -18.36 13.26
CA ALA A 242 -29.34 -17.20 12.67
C ALA A 242 -27.85 -17.49 12.42
N ASN A 243 -27.34 -17.01 11.29
CA ASN A 243 -25.93 -17.03 10.97
C ASN A 243 -25.16 -15.99 11.80
N ILE A 244 -23.95 -16.35 12.23
CA ILE A 244 -23.01 -15.44 12.90
C ILE A 244 -22.00 -14.96 11.87
N TYR A 245 -21.85 -13.66 11.72
CA TYR A 245 -20.89 -13.01 10.83
C TYR A 245 -19.87 -12.24 11.65
N GLU A 246 -18.59 -12.28 11.24
CA GLU A 246 -17.56 -11.40 11.79
C GLU A 246 -17.43 -10.17 10.89
N LEU A 247 -17.75 -8.99 11.42
CA LEU A 247 -17.79 -7.73 10.67
C LEU A 247 -17.01 -6.64 11.41
N PRO A 248 -16.41 -5.67 10.70
CA PRO A 248 -15.71 -4.55 11.31
C PRO A 248 -16.67 -3.59 12.04
N TYR A 249 -16.18 -2.91 13.07
CA TYR A 249 -16.91 -1.81 13.69
C TYR A 249 -17.03 -0.60 12.77
N GLY A 250 -17.96 0.30 13.08
CA GLY A 250 -18.21 1.54 12.36
C GLY A 250 -19.23 1.39 11.24
N TYR A 251 -19.25 2.40 10.37
CA TYR A 251 -20.12 2.45 9.20
C TYR A 251 -19.46 1.77 8.01
N THR A 252 -20.16 0.85 7.37
CA THR A 252 -19.67 0.15 6.17
C THR A 252 -20.68 0.32 5.04
N GLN A 253 -20.22 0.78 3.86
CA GLN A 253 -21.08 1.16 2.71
C GLN A 253 -20.95 0.27 1.46
N ASN A 254 -20.36 -0.93 1.57
CA ASN A 254 -20.14 -1.82 0.42
C ASN A 254 -20.63 -3.25 0.68
N LEU A 255 -21.60 -3.42 1.58
CA LEU A 255 -22.14 -4.74 1.92
C LEU A 255 -23.57 -4.85 1.41
N LEU A 256 -23.83 -5.78 0.51
CA LEU A 256 -25.18 -6.20 0.18
C LEU A 256 -25.65 -7.25 1.20
N ILE A 257 -26.48 -6.81 2.14
CA ILE A 257 -27.02 -7.62 3.23
C ILE A 257 -28.45 -7.99 2.88
N GLU A 258 -28.71 -9.27 2.63
CA GLU A 258 -29.99 -9.73 2.10
C GLU A 258 -30.74 -10.64 3.08
N GLY A 259 -32.04 -10.38 3.19
CA GLY A 259 -33.02 -11.29 3.77
C GLY A 259 -33.95 -11.88 2.68
N PRO A 260 -35.01 -12.58 3.10
CA PRO A 260 -36.06 -13.09 2.20
C PRO A 260 -36.74 -12.05 1.31
N THR A 261 -37.06 -10.87 1.83
CA THR A 261 -37.85 -9.83 1.14
C THR A 261 -37.22 -8.43 1.16
N LEU A 262 -36.22 -8.22 2.00
CA LEU A 262 -35.53 -6.96 2.23
C LEU A 262 -34.03 -7.10 1.94
N PHE A 263 -33.39 -5.99 1.64
CA PHE A 263 -31.94 -5.91 1.63
C PHE A 263 -31.45 -4.52 2.05
N SER A 264 -30.20 -4.44 2.50
CA SER A 264 -29.50 -3.20 2.79
C SER A 264 -28.16 -3.19 2.07
N ILE A 265 -27.63 -2.00 1.79
CA ILE A 265 -26.31 -1.82 1.17
C ILE A 265 -25.26 -1.32 2.17
N ASP A 266 -25.70 -1.02 3.38
CA ASP A 266 -24.90 -0.44 4.43
C ASP A 266 -25.31 -0.96 5.81
N ILE A 267 -24.39 -0.84 6.76
CA ILE A 267 -24.57 -1.25 8.15
C ILE A 267 -23.73 -0.38 9.08
N TRP A 268 -24.21 -0.21 10.32
CA TRP A 268 -23.45 0.40 11.41
C TRP A 268 -23.25 -0.61 12.55
N LEU A 269 -22.00 -0.85 12.94
CA LEU A 269 -21.64 -1.58 14.16
C LEU A 269 -21.04 -0.60 15.18
N ASN A 270 -21.65 -0.52 16.36
CA ASN A 270 -21.09 0.23 17.48
C ASN A 270 -19.73 -0.32 17.90
N ASP A 271 -18.74 0.57 17.96
CA ASP A 271 -17.44 0.32 18.55
C ASP A 271 -17.50 0.58 20.08
N PRO A 272 -17.25 -0.44 20.93
CA PRO A 272 -17.27 -0.29 22.38
C PRO A 272 -16.15 0.63 22.90
N THR A 273 -15.09 0.88 22.12
CA THR A 273 -13.98 1.76 22.53
C THR A 273 -14.33 3.24 22.45
N ILE A 274 -15.33 3.60 21.63
CA ILE A 274 -15.71 4.99 21.38
C ILE A 274 -16.74 5.49 22.41
N THR A 275 -17.44 4.58 23.10
CA THR A 275 -18.52 4.92 24.04
C THR A 275 -18.06 5.02 25.51
N GLY A 276 -16.75 4.91 25.78
CA GLY A 276 -16.16 4.91 27.12
C GLY A 276 -15.51 6.23 27.58
N GLY A 277 -16.03 7.38 27.17
CA GLY A 277 -15.62 8.72 27.65
C GLY A 277 -16.59 9.30 28.67
#